data_AF-A0AA39X238-F1
#
_entry.id   AF-A0AA39X238-F1
#
_cell.length_a   1.000
_cell.length_b   1.000
_cell.length_c   1.000
_cell.angle_alpha   90.00
_cell.angle_beta   90.00
_cell.angle_gamma   90.00
#
_symmetry.space_group_name_H-M   'P 1'
#
loop_
_entity.id
_entity.type
_entity.pdbx_description
1 polymer ?
#
loop_
_entity_poly.entity_id
_entity_poly.type
_entity_poly.pdbx_seq_one_letter_code
_entity_poly.pdbx_strand_id
1 'polypeptide(L)'
;EFQVADDPYIFFTISVVFVAVWFEASEPERLWTQENPEWTHQCPAYHGERPHVRLRKFVVVRVRLNHSLCFGITFFEQGVPHRYRHGHGGDYVVLYSHGKEPPKPHVNEDTVWDPISLVTEERITVSPTARLDCARIHTLEDRVKVRKIGSVHPKSLPALEDRDRRAVE
;
A
#
# COMPACT_ATOMS: atom_id res chain seq x y z
N GLU A 1 -16.51 6.53 0.07
CA GLU A 1 -16.58 6.45 1.55
C GLU A 1 -16.01 5.11 2.02
N PHE A 2 -15.74 4.90 3.32
CA PHE A 2 -15.39 3.57 3.83
C PHE A 2 -16.66 2.73 4.01
N GLN A 3 -16.71 1.58 3.37
CA GLN A 3 -17.84 0.67 3.42
C GLN A 3 -17.35 -0.78 3.39
N VAL A 4 -18.17 -1.69 3.92
CA VAL A 4 -17.98 -3.10 3.59
C VAL A 4 -18.36 -3.25 2.12
N ALA A 5 -17.55 -3.95 1.33
CA ALA A 5 -17.89 -4.21 -0.07
C ALA A 5 -19.17 -5.05 -0.13
N ASP A 6 -20.21 -4.55 -0.82
CA ASP A 6 -21.49 -5.26 -0.97
C ASP A 6 -21.30 -6.63 -1.64
N ASP A 7 -20.44 -6.67 -2.66
CA ASP A 7 -19.92 -7.89 -3.25
C ASP A 7 -18.38 -7.90 -3.18
N PRO A 8 -17.79 -8.62 -2.22
CA PRO A 8 -16.34 -8.67 -2.06
C PRO A 8 -15.64 -9.33 -3.25
N TYR A 9 -16.27 -10.29 -3.93
CA TYR A 9 -15.67 -10.96 -5.08
C TYR A 9 -15.53 -10.03 -6.28
N ILE A 10 -16.42 -9.04 -6.39
CA ILE A 10 -16.34 -7.97 -7.39
C ILE A 10 -15.33 -6.90 -6.94
N PHE A 11 -15.30 -6.57 -5.65
CA PHE A 11 -14.44 -5.52 -5.13
C PHE A 11 -12.96 -5.92 -5.09
N PHE A 12 -12.63 -7.05 -4.47
CA PHE A 12 -11.25 -7.49 -4.28
C PHE A 12 -10.73 -8.24 -5.50
N THR A 13 -10.81 -7.59 -6.65
CA THR A 13 -10.23 -8.11 -7.91
C THR A 13 -8.79 -7.65 -8.06
N ILE A 14 -7.97 -8.46 -8.74
CA ILE A 14 -6.57 -8.11 -9.05
C ILE A 14 -6.55 -6.72 -9.68
N SER A 15 -5.55 -5.91 -9.30
CA SER A 15 -5.35 -4.50 -9.69
C SER A 15 -6.09 -3.46 -8.85
N VAL A 16 -7.11 -3.82 -8.07
CA VAL A 16 -7.86 -2.82 -7.30
C VAL A 16 -6.97 -2.18 -6.25
N VAL A 17 -7.03 -0.85 -6.19
CA VAL A 17 -6.33 -0.04 -5.19
C VAL A 17 -7.36 0.51 -4.21
N PHE A 18 -7.14 0.25 -2.92
CA PHE A 18 -8.06 0.65 -1.87
C PHE A 18 -7.32 1.11 -0.61
N VAL A 19 -8.06 1.75 0.29
CA VAL A 19 -7.60 2.16 1.62
C VAL A 19 -8.37 1.34 2.65
N ALA A 20 -7.68 0.87 3.69
CA ALA A 20 -8.26 0.21 4.86
C ALA A 20 -7.73 0.85 6.15
N VAL A 21 -8.50 0.74 7.22
CA VAL A 21 -8.00 0.99 8.58
C VAL A 21 -7.07 -0.15 8.97
N TRP A 22 -5.90 0.18 9.48
CA TRP A 22 -4.84 -0.77 9.78
C TRP A 22 -4.24 -0.45 11.15
N PHE A 23 -3.95 -1.49 11.94
CA PHE A 23 -3.36 -1.37 13.26
C PHE A 23 -1.95 -1.97 13.22
N GLU A 24 -0.95 -1.20 13.64
CA GLU A 24 0.43 -1.67 13.73
C GLU A 24 0.90 -1.64 15.19
N ALA A 25 1.69 -2.64 15.57
CA ALA A 25 2.46 -2.59 16.80
C ALA A 25 3.47 -1.44 16.70
N SER A 26 3.68 -0.68 17.78
CA SER A 26 4.45 0.56 17.74
C SER A 26 5.88 0.34 17.24
N GLU A 27 6.23 0.94 16.10
CA GLU A 27 7.63 1.26 15.81
C GLU A 27 8.01 2.55 16.55
N PRO A 28 9.29 2.75 16.94
CA PRO A 28 9.72 3.95 17.66
C PRO A 28 9.23 5.23 16.96
N GLU A 29 8.66 6.16 17.75
CA GLU A 29 7.92 7.39 17.35
C GLU A 29 8.56 8.28 16.26
N ARG A 30 9.80 8.04 15.86
CA ARG A 30 10.64 8.97 15.10
C ARG A 30 10.41 9.02 13.58
N LEU A 31 9.55 8.18 13.00
CA LEU A 31 9.42 8.10 11.55
C LEU A 31 8.10 8.64 10.99
N TRP A 32 7.19 9.18 11.80
CA TRP A 32 5.79 9.30 11.34
C TRP A 32 5.17 10.67 11.65
N THR A 33 4.85 11.43 10.60
CA THR A 33 4.27 12.79 10.66
C THR A 33 2.80 12.85 10.22
N GLN A 34 2.12 11.70 10.03
CA GLN A 34 0.73 11.71 9.63
C GLN A 34 -0.20 11.73 10.85
N GLU A 35 -1.15 12.67 10.86
CA GLU A 35 -2.17 12.83 11.90
C GLU A 35 -2.76 11.47 12.28
N ASN A 36 -2.51 11.09 13.54
CA ASN A 36 -3.05 9.89 14.11
C ASN A 36 -4.57 10.13 14.24
N PRO A 37 -5.44 9.38 13.54
CA PRO A 37 -6.87 9.61 13.64
C PRO A 37 -7.30 9.46 15.11
N GLU A 38 -8.25 10.28 15.56
CA GLU A 38 -8.72 10.33 16.95
C GLU A 38 -9.06 8.94 17.55
N TRP A 39 -9.37 7.96 16.69
CA TRP A 39 -9.63 6.56 17.05
C TRP A 39 -8.52 5.87 17.84
N THR A 40 -7.25 6.26 17.66
CA THR A 40 -6.13 5.67 18.44
C THR A 40 -6.32 5.89 19.95
N HIS A 41 -6.90 7.01 20.35
CA HIS A 41 -7.18 7.30 21.77
C HIS A 41 -8.36 6.50 22.33
N GLN A 42 -9.25 6.00 21.45
CA GLN A 42 -10.41 5.20 21.84
C GLN A 42 -10.05 3.74 22.11
N CYS A 43 -8.96 3.22 21.54
CA CYS A 43 -8.50 1.87 21.81
C CYS A 43 -7.81 1.77 23.18
N PRO A 44 -8.23 0.84 24.08
CA PRO A 44 -7.57 0.64 25.36
C PRO A 44 -6.12 0.20 25.18
N ALA A 45 -5.25 0.54 26.13
CA ALA A 45 -3.86 0.09 26.13
C ALA A 45 -3.78 -1.40 26.47
N TYR A 46 -2.88 -2.12 25.79
CA TYR A 46 -2.53 -3.50 26.05
C TYR A 46 -1.07 -3.54 26.52
N HIS A 47 -0.82 -4.05 27.74
CA HIS A 47 0.50 -4.01 28.40
C HIS A 47 1.16 -2.62 28.46
N GLY A 48 0.36 -1.56 28.61
CA GLY A 48 0.87 -0.18 28.68
C GLY A 48 1.15 0.46 27.32
N GLU A 49 0.97 -0.27 26.22
CA GLU A 49 1.13 0.23 24.85
C GLU A 49 -0.24 0.36 24.17
N ARG A 50 -0.40 1.36 23.30
CA ARG A 50 -1.62 1.53 22.50
C ARG A 50 -1.35 1.13 21.05
N PRO A 51 -2.29 0.45 20.38
CA PRO A 51 -2.14 0.17 18.97
C PRO A 51 -2.20 1.49 18.19
N HIS A 52 -1.33 1.64 17.18
CA HIS A 52 -1.36 2.83 16.32
C HIS A 52 -2.29 2.58 15.14
N VAL A 53 -3.34 3.40 15.03
CA VAL A 53 -4.30 3.31 13.93
C VAL A 53 -3.80 4.12 12.74
N ARG A 54 -3.80 3.52 11.56
CA ARG A 54 -3.38 4.16 10.31
C ARG A 54 -4.36 3.84 9.19
N LEU A 55 -4.43 4.72 8.21
CA LEU A 55 -5.04 4.40 6.92
C LEU A 55 -3.95 3.86 5.99
N ARG A 56 -3.99 2.56 5.70
CA ARG A 56 -3.02 1.92 4.80
C ARG A 56 -3.66 1.71 3.44
N LYS A 57 -2.85 1.97 2.40
CA LYS A 57 -3.24 1.79 1.00
C LYS A 57 -2.71 0.46 0.51
N PHE A 58 -3.50 -0.24 -0.29
CA PHE A 58 -3.19 -1.58 -0.77
C PHE A 58 -3.51 -1.72 -2.25
N VAL A 59 -2.79 -2.63 -2.91
CA VAL A 59 -3.09 -3.14 -4.25
C VAL A 59 -3.34 -4.64 -4.15
N VAL A 60 -4.50 -5.09 -4.62
CA VAL A 60 -4.82 -6.53 -4.69
C VAL A 60 -3.96 -7.18 -5.77
N VAL A 61 -3.22 -8.23 -5.40
CA VAL A 61 -2.39 -9.02 -6.32
C VAL A 61 -2.87 -10.46 -6.49
N ARG A 62 -3.54 -11.03 -5.48
CA ARG A 62 -4.22 -12.32 -5.62
C ARG A 62 -5.54 -12.36 -4.87
N VAL A 63 -6.51 -13.04 -5.44
CA VAL A 63 -7.81 -13.30 -4.81
C VAL A 63 -7.83 -14.73 -4.27
N ARG A 64 -8.44 -14.93 -3.11
CA ARG A 64 -8.75 -16.26 -2.51
C ARG A 64 -10.23 -16.28 -2.12
N LEU A 65 -10.69 -17.39 -1.56
CA LEU A 65 -12.11 -17.61 -1.29
C LEU A 65 -12.70 -16.63 -0.25
N ASN A 66 -11.91 -16.25 0.76
CA ASN A 66 -12.36 -15.45 1.91
C ASN A 66 -11.37 -14.32 2.28
N HIS A 67 -10.32 -14.15 1.47
CA HIS A 67 -9.29 -13.15 1.70
C HIS A 67 -8.58 -12.83 0.39
N SER A 68 -7.84 -11.74 0.39
CA SER A 68 -7.03 -11.31 -0.74
C SER A 68 -5.60 -11.02 -0.28
N LEU A 69 -4.65 -11.36 -1.14
CA LEU A 69 -3.26 -11.01 -0.94
C LEU A 69 -2.98 -9.67 -1.61
N CYS A 70 -2.35 -8.78 -0.87
CA CYS A 70 -2.16 -7.40 -1.26
C CYS A 70 -0.73 -6.94 -1.00
N PHE A 71 -0.20 -6.11 -1.89
CA PHE A 71 0.96 -5.27 -1.59
C PHE A 71 0.52 -3.98 -0.92
N GLY A 72 1.36 -3.47 -0.01
CA GLY A 72 1.15 -2.16 0.59
C GLY A 72 1.67 -1.03 -0.30
N ILE A 73 1.06 0.14 -0.22
CA ILE A 73 1.64 1.37 -0.75
C ILE A 73 2.31 2.11 0.41
N THR A 74 3.60 2.36 0.25
CA THR A 74 4.42 3.15 1.16
C THR A 74 4.88 4.45 0.49
N PHE A 75 5.58 5.30 1.23
CA PHE A 75 6.16 6.53 0.70
C PHE A 75 7.67 6.51 0.96
N PHE A 76 8.42 6.91 -0.06
CA PHE A 76 9.84 7.14 0.09
C PHE A 76 10.05 8.40 0.93
N GLU A 77 10.82 8.25 2.01
CA GLU A 77 11.24 9.34 2.88
C GLU A 77 12.75 9.55 2.75
N GLN A 78 13.13 10.79 2.44
CA GLN A 78 14.53 11.22 2.42
C GLN A 78 15.08 11.25 3.84
N GLY A 79 16.32 10.78 4.02
CA GLY A 79 16.98 10.78 5.32
C GLY A 79 16.64 9.60 6.24
N VAL A 80 15.65 8.76 5.89
CA VAL A 80 15.40 7.48 6.59
C VAL A 80 16.45 6.46 6.12
N PRO A 81 17.34 5.98 7.00
CA PRO A 81 18.38 5.05 6.60
C PRO A 81 17.79 3.75 6.06
N HIS A 82 18.43 3.17 5.03
CA HIS A 82 17.96 1.96 4.36
C HIS A 82 17.67 0.79 5.32
N ARG A 83 18.38 0.69 6.47
CA ARG A 83 18.13 -0.34 7.49
C ARG A 83 16.77 -0.23 8.20
N TYR A 84 16.12 0.93 8.12
CA TYR A 84 14.77 1.15 8.61
C TYR A 84 13.73 1.01 7.49
N ARG A 85 14.18 0.74 6.25
CA ARG A 85 13.31 0.30 5.16
C ARG A 85 13.24 -1.21 5.20
N HIS A 86 12.03 -1.71 5.05
CA HIS A 86 11.76 -3.15 5.03
C HIS A 86 12.11 -3.67 3.63
N GLY A 87 13.24 -4.36 3.45
CA GLY A 87 13.66 -4.90 2.14
C GLY A 87 14.80 -4.12 1.46
N HIS A 88 15.19 -4.61 0.28
CA HIS A 88 16.23 -4.04 -0.58
C HIS A 88 15.63 -3.05 -1.59
N GLY A 89 16.46 -2.22 -2.24
CA GLY A 89 15.98 -1.27 -3.26
C GLY A 89 15.16 -1.92 -4.39
N GLY A 90 15.46 -3.18 -4.69
CA GLY A 90 14.70 -4.02 -5.62
C GLY A 90 13.32 -4.47 -5.14
N ASP A 91 12.90 -4.17 -3.92
CA ASP A 91 11.58 -4.57 -3.43
C ASP A 91 10.54 -3.46 -3.62
N TYR A 92 10.96 -2.28 -4.05
CA TYR A 92 10.09 -1.12 -4.23
C TYR A 92 9.89 -0.79 -5.70
N VAL A 93 8.67 -0.43 -6.08
CA VAL A 93 8.32 0.01 -7.43
C VAL A 93 7.71 1.41 -7.38
N VAL A 94 8.12 2.29 -8.29
CA VAL A 94 7.54 3.64 -8.41
C VAL A 94 6.06 3.55 -8.79
N LEU A 95 5.22 4.27 -8.06
CA LEU A 95 3.81 4.47 -8.41
C LEU A 95 3.59 5.88 -8.93
N TYR A 96 2.74 6.00 -9.95
CA TYR A 96 2.38 7.32 -10.51
C TYR A 96 0.93 7.34 -11.00
N SER A 97 0.37 8.55 -11.11
CA SER A 97 -0.99 8.73 -11.67
C SER A 97 -0.96 8.56 -13.18
N HIS A 98 -1.92 7.82 -13.73
CA HIS A 98 -2.09 7.66 -15.16
C HIS A 98 -2.23 9.02 -15.87
N GLY A 99 -1.64 9.13 -17.07
CA GLY A 99 -1.59 10.38 -17.84
C GLY A 99 -0.53 11.39 -17.36
N LYS A 100 0.23 11.09 -16.31
CA LYS A 100 1.39 11.88 -15.87
C LYS A 100 2.70 11.16 -16.18
N GLU A 101 3.78 11.92 -16.24
CA GLU A 101 5.13 11.33 -16.32
C GLU A 101 5.48 10.64 -14.99
N PRO A 102 6.06 9.42 -15.02
CA PRO A 102 6.52 8.77 -13.80
C PRO A 102 7.62 9.60 -13.12
N PRO A 103 7.57 9.79 -11.79
CA PRO A 103 8.65 10.47 -11.09
C PRO A 103 9.91 9.62 -11.16
N LYS A 104 11.07 10.27 -11.33
CA LYS A 104 12.35 9.58 -11.23
C LYS A 104 12.56 9.09 -9.79
N PRO A 105 12.99 7.84 -9.59
CA PRO A 105 13.40 7.38 -8.27
C PRO A 105 14.53 8.26 -7.74
N HIS A 106 14.57 8.45 -6.42
CA HIS A 106 15.72 9.07 -5.77
C HIS A 106 16.94 8.14 -5.89
N VAL A 107 18.15 8.73 -5.95
CA VAL A 107 19.42 7.98 -6.14
C VAL A 107 19.66 6.88 -5.10
N ASN A 108 19.13 7.05 -3.89
CA ASN A 108 19.24 6.11 -2.77
C ASN A 108 18.06 5.12 -2.68
N GLU A 109 17.22 5.02 -3.72
CA GLU A 109 16.13 4.04 -3.77
C GLU A 109 16.57 2.71 -4.38
N ASP A 110 17.59 2.71 -5.24
CA ASP A 110 18.07 1.54 -5.97
C ASP A 110 16.93 0.71 -6.62
N THR A 111 15.81 1.37 -6.99
CA THR A 111 14.72 0.71 -7.70
C THR A 111 15.12 0.54 -9.16
N VAL A 112 14.97 -0.68 -9.65
CA VAL A 112 15.36 -1.08 -11.00
C VAL A 112 14.16 -1.45 -11.87
N TRP A 113 12.95 -1.27 -11.34
CA TRP A 113 11.72 -1.75 -11.96
C TRP A 113 10.96 -0.64 -12.68
N ASP A 114 10.29 -1.05 -13.76
CA ASP A 114 9.40 -0.16 -14.50
C ASP A 114 8.28 0.37 -13.60
N PRO A 115 8.01 1.69 -13.62
CA PRO A 115 6.96 2.30 -12.83
C PRO A 115 5.56 1.73 -13.13
N ILE A 116 4.76 1.56 -12.09
CA ILE A 116 3.37 1.11 -12.20
C ILE A 116 2.42 2.31 -12.21
N SER A 117 1.59 2.38 -13.24
CA SER A 117 0.60 3.44 -13.44
C SER A 117 -0.70 3.12 -12.73
N LEU A 118 -1.26 4.08 -12.00
CA LEU A 118 -2.56 3.95 -11.32
C LEU A 118 -3.61 4.84 -11.98
N VAL A 119 -4.76 4.26 -12.29
CA VAL A 119 -5.98 5.00 -12.63
C VAL A 119 -6.71 5.30 -11.32
N THR A 120 -6.67 6.55 -10.87
CA THR A 120 -7.28 6.96 -9.61
C THR A 120 -8.70 7.49 -9.83
N GLU A 121 -9.54 7.37 -8.81
CA GLU A 121 -10.84 8.05 -8.80
C GLU A 121 -10.66 9.58 -8.79
N GLU A 122 -11.66 10.30 -9.31
CA GLU A 122 -11.60 11.76 -9.43
C GLU A 122 -11.18 12.43 -8.11
N ARG A 123 -10.19 13.34 -8.18
CA ARG A 123 -9.58 14.09 -7.07
C ARG A 123 -8.50 13.37 -6.25
N ILE A 124 -8.23 12.08 -6.48
CA ILE A 124 -7.12 11.38 -5.80
C ILE A 124 -5.86 11.47 -6.66
N THR A 125 -4.81 12.10 -6.14
CA THR A 125 -3.49 12.13 -6.77
C THR A 125 -2.52 11.19 -6.06
N VAL A 126 -1.71 10.47 -6.84
CA VAL A 126 -0.61 9.66 -6.31
C VAL A 126 0.57 10.56 -5.98
N SER A 127 1.08 10.47 -4.75
CA SER A 127 2.28 11.23 -4.35
C SER A 127 3.48 10.84 -5.23
N PRO A 128 4.36 11.78 -5.63
CA PRO A 128 5.61 11.46 -6.32
C PRO A 128 6.54 10.50 -5.56
N THR A 129 6.41 10.45 -4.22
CA THR A 129 7.16 9.55 -3.36
C THR A 129 6.47 8.20 -3.13
N ALA A 130 5.28 7.97 -3.68
CA ALA A 130 4.55 6.72 -3.47
C ALA A 130 5.29 5.54 -4.11
N ARG A 131 5.43 4.45 -3.36
CA ARG A 131 6.04 3.19 -3.78
C ARG A 131 5.11 2.02 -3.48
N LEU A 132 5.09 1.06 -4.40
CA LEU A 132 4.55 -0.25 -4.10
C LEU A 132 5.61 -1.03 -3.31
N ASP A 133 5.29 -1.43 -2.10
CA ASP A 133 6.13 -2.27 -1.25
C ASP A 133 5.89 -3.74 -1.62
N CYS A 134 6.78 -4.29 -2.44
CA CYS A 134 6.74 -5.70 -2.85
C CYS A 134 7.50 -6.60 -1.88
N ALA A 135 8.16 -6.05 -0.84
CA ALA A 135 8.88 -6.83 0.17
C ALA A 135 7.93 -7.59 1.09
N ARG A 136 6.67 -7.14 1.19
CA ARG A 136 5.68 -7.66 2.13
C ARG A 136 4.34 -7.91 1.46
N ILE A 137 3.88 -9.15 1.55
CA ILE A 137 2.52 -9.53 1.20
C ILE A 137 1.65 -9.46 2.46
N HIS A 138 0.54 -8.72 2.35
CA HIS A 138 -0.50 -8.65 3.37
C HIS A 138 -1.67 -9.54 2.99
N THR A 139 -2.22 -10.27 3.95
CA THR A 139 -3.51 -10.98 3.81
C THR A 139 -4.61 -10.10 4.39
N LEU A 140 -5.61 -9.75 3.59
CA LEU A 140 -6.77 -8.98 4.03
C LEU A 140 -8.04 -9.79 3.85
N GLU A 141 -8.87 -9.83 4.89
CA GLU A 141 -10.18 -10.48 4.83
C GLU A 141 -11.16 -9.66 3.99
N ASP A 142 -12.03 -10.36 3.28
CA ASP A 142 -12.95 -9.76 2.30
C ASP A 142 -14.07 -8.92 2.94
N ARG A 143 -14.29 -9.01 4.25
CA ARG A 143 -15.37 -8.29 4.98
C ARG A 143 -14.92 -7.07 5.76
N VAL A 144 -13.69 -6.61 5.53
CA VAL A 144 -13.18 -5.38 6.16
C VAL A 144 -13.77 -4.13 5.51
N LYS A 145 -13.98 -3.07 6.30
CA LYS A 145 -14.41 -1.78 5.76
C LYS A 145 -13.25 -1.15 4.97
N VAL A 146 -13.49 -0.92 3.69
CA VAL A 146 -12.51 -0.39 2.75
C VAL A 146 -13.09 0.77 1.96
N ARG A 147 -12.21 1.56 1.38
CA ARG A 147 -12.57 2.60 0.42
C ARG A 147 -11.76 2.38 -0.86
N LYS A 148 -12.43 2.11 -1.98
CA LYS A 148 -11.77 2.09 -3.29
C LYS A 148 -11.19 3.48 -3.58
N ILE A 149 -10.00 3.50 -4.17
CA ILE A 149 -9.33 4.75 -4.58
C ILE A 149 -8.80 4.71 -6.01
N GLY A 150 -8.85 3.54 -6.66
CA GLY A 150 -8.45 3.38 -8.05
C GLY A 150 -8.19 1.93 -8.44
N SER A 151 -7.43 1.77 -9.52
CA SER A 151 -6.91 0.49 -10.00
C SER A 151 -5.55 0.67 -10.68
N VAL A 152 -4.77 -0.40 -10.80
CA VAL A 152 -3.59 -0.43 -11.67
C VAL A 152 -4.04 -0.35 -13.13
N HIS A 153 -3.37 0.49 -13.92
CA HIS A 153 -3.66 0.63 -15.34
C HIS A 153 -3.35 -0.70 -16.08
N PRO A 154 -4.17 -1.13 -17.06
CA PRO A 154 -4.00 -2.42 -17.74
C PRO A 154 -2.59 -2.69 -18.30
N LYS A 155 -1.93 -1.65 -18.84
CA LYS A 155 -0.55 -1.77 -19.37
C LYS A 155 0.51 -2.09 -18.30
N SER A 156 0.22 -1.83 -17.02
CA SER A 156 1.12 -2.10 -15.90
C SER A 156 0.80 -3.44 -15.20
N LEU A 157 -0.26 -4.16 -15.61
CA LEU A 157 -0.60 -5.46 -15.01
C LEU A 157 0.50 -6.51 -15.16
N PRO A 158 1.16 -6.67 -16.33
CA PRO A 158 2.24 -7.66 -16.44
C PRO A 158 3.40 -7.40 -15.47
N ALA A 159 3.71 -6.12 -15.22
CA ALA A 159 4.72 -5.73 -14.24
C ALA A 159 4.29 -6.10 -12.82
N LEU A 160 3.02 -5.83 -12.46
CA LEU A 160 2.46 -6.20 -11.15
C LEU A 160 2.47 -7.73 -10.93
N GLU A 161 2.08 -8.50 -11.94
CA GLU A 161 2.07 -9.97 -11.89
C GLU A 161 3.49 -10.53 -11.73
N ASP A 162 4.48 -9.96 -12.43
CA ASP A 162 5.88 -10.36 -12.26
C ASP A 162 6.40 -10.07 -10.84
N ARG A 163 5.94 -8.97 -10.20
CA ARG A 163 6.27 -8.69 -8.79
C ARG A 163 5.67 -9.72 -7.85
N ASP A 164 4.39 -10.04 -8.04
CA ASP A 164 3.70 -11.03 -7.23
C ASP A 164 4.33 -12.43 -7.34
N ARG A 165 4.77 -12.81 -8.54
CA ARG A 165 5.49 -14.08 -8.75
C ARG A 165 6.83 -14.12 -7.99
N ARG A 166 7.63 -13.05 -8.06
CA ARG A 166 8.94 -12.99 -7.40
C ARG A 166 8.87 -12.85 -5.88
N ALA A 167 7.81 -12.26 -5.36
CA ALA A 167 7.63 -12.10 -3.91
C ALA A 167 7.41 -13.43 -3.16
N VAL A 168 7.25 -14.55 -3.88
CA VAL A 168 7.10 -15.89 -3.31
C VAL A 168 8.22 -16.86 -3.70
N GLU A 169 9.25 -16.38 -4.41
CA GLU A 169 10.48 -17.12 -4.73
C GLU A 169 11.55 -16.89 -3.65
#